data_AF-A0A6N1VDQ4-F1
#
_entry.id   AF-A0A6N1VDQ4-F1
#
_cell.length_a   1.000
_cell.length_b   1.000
_cell.length_c   1.000
_cell.angle_alpha   90.00
_cell.angle_beta   90.00
_cell.angle_gamma   90.00
#
_symmetry.space_group_name_H-M   'P 1'
#
loop_
_entity.id
_entity.type
_entity.pdbx_description
1 polymer ?
#
loop_
_entity_poly.entity_id
_entity_poly.type
_entity_poly.pdbx_seq_one_letter_code
_entity_poly.pdbx_strand_id
1 'polypeptide(L)' 'MNAFTRFFRRRRNAAANSTTLFERARLARTMPGETGARAGSRYGFIVN' A
#
# COMPACT_ATOMS: atom_id res chain seq x y z
N MET A 1 -15.13 -11.32 -21.10
CA MET A 1 -14.38 -11.43 -19.82
C MET A 1 -14.51 -10.08 -19.09
N ASN A 2 -15.40 -10.02 -18.10
CA ASN A 2 -15.96 -8.77 -17.59
C ASN A 2 -14.97 -8.01 -16.68
N ALA A 3 -14.84 -6.69 -16.86
CA ALA A 3 -13.96 -5.82 -16.07
C ALA A 3 -14.13 -5.98 -14.55
N PHE A 4 -15.34 -6.31 -14.10
CA PHE A 4 -15.66 -6.62 -12.70
C PHE A 4 -14.81 -7.76 -12.12
N THR A 5 -14.55 -8.83 -12.87
CA THR A 5 -13.75 -9.96 -12.36
C THR A 5 -12.29 -9.55 -12.15
N ARG A 6 -11.75 -8.64 -12.97
CA ARG A 6 -10.40 -8.08 -12.81
C ARG A 6 -10.29 -7.23 -11.55
N PHE A 7 -11.31 -6.45 -11.22
CA PHE A 7 -11.36 -5.64 -10.01
C PHE A 7 -11.40 -6.51 -8.73
N PHE A 8 -12.28 -7.52 -8.70
CA PHE A 8 -12.36 -8.45 -7.56
C PHE A 8 -11.12 -9.34 -7.43
N ARG A 9 -10.43 -9.67 -8.53
CA ARG A 9 -9.15 -10.39 -8.49
C ARG A 9 -8.02 -9.53 -7.92
N ARG A 10 -8.01 -8.22 -8.21
CA ARG A 10 -7.05 -7.28 -7.61
C ARG A 10 -7.24 -7.17 -6.10
N ARG A 11 -8.50 -7.11 -5.64
CA ARG A 11 -8.82 -7.00 -4.20
C ARG A 11 -8.42 -8.23 -3.38
N ARG A 12 -8.61 -9.44 -3.92
CA ARG A 12 -8.19 -10.68 -3.24
C ARG A 12 -6.67 -10.80 -3.11
N ASN A 13 -5.90 -10.32 -4.09
CA ASN A 13 -4.44 -10.25 -3.99
C ASN A 13 -3.93 -9.04 -3.17
N ALA A 14 -4.81 -8.08 -2.86
CA ALA A 14 -4.53 -6.92 -2.03
C ALA A 14 -4.91 -7.13 -0.56
N ALA A 15 -5.41 -8.31 -0.18
CA ALA A 15 -5.53 -8.72 1.21
C ALA A 15 -4.10 -8.88 1.76
N ALA A 16 -3.53 -7.77 2.23
CA ALA A 16 -2.23 -7.77 2.88
C ALA A 16 -2.29 -8.73 4.07
N ASN A 17 -1.40 -9.73 4.08
CA ASN A 17 -1.21 -10.63 5.21
C ASN A 17 -1.01 -9.78 6.48
N SER A 18 -1.64 -10.12 7.60
CA SER A 18 -1.60 -9.34 8.84
C SER A 18 -0.17 -9.03 9.28
N THR A 19 0.74 -9.99 9.10
CA THR A 19 2.18 -9.83 9.36
C THR A 19 2.81 -8.72 8.51
N THR A 20 2.45 -8.63 7.23
CA THR A 20 2.95 -7.58 6.33
C THR A 20 2.42 -6.19 6.70
N LEU A 21 1.26 -6.10 7.34
CA LEU A 21 0.73 -4.83 7.87
C LEU A 21 1.52 -4.39 9.10
N PHE A 22 1.82 -5.30 10.02
CA PHE A 22 2.61 -4.99 11.22
C PHE A 22 4.04 -4.58 10.88
N GLU A 23 4.71 -5.27 9.96
CA GLU A 23 6.06 -4.88 9.52
C GLU A 23 6.07 -3.53 8.80
N ARG A 24 5.05 -3.23 7.99
CA ARG A 24 4.91 -1.88 7.40
C ARG A 24 4.72 -0.81 8.46
N ALA A 25 3.94 -1.07 9.51
CA ALA A 25 3.76 -0.14 10.61
C ALA A 25 5.05 0.07 11.41
N ARG A 26 5.83 -0.99 11.62
CA ARG A 26 7.16 -0.91 12.25
C ARG A 26 8.14 -0.09 11.41
N LEU A 27 8.23 -0.38 10.11
CA LEU A 27 9.09 0.35 9.17
C LEU A 27 8.70 1.82 9.04
N ALA A 28 7.40 2.15 9.10
CA ALA A 28 6.96 3.53 9.13
C ALA A 28 7.48 4.30 10.35
N ARG A 29 7.66 3.63 11.49
CA ARG A 29 8.22 4.22 12.72
C ARG A 29 9.74 4.32 12.70
N THR A 30 10.43 3.33 12.12
CA THR A 30 11.90 3.30 12.12
C THR A 30 12.52 4.00 10.90
N MET A 31 11.77 4.13 9.81
CA MET A 31 12.21 4.71 8.54
C MET A 31 11.10 5.61 7.94
N PRO A 32 10.76 6.72 8.60
CA PRO A 32 9.70 7.63 8.13
C PRO A 32 10.05 8.29 6.79
N GLY A 33 11.33 8.60 6.54
CA GLY A 33 11.78 9.20 5.28
C GLY A 33 11.60 8.29 4.06
N GLU A 34 12.04 7.03 4.15
CA GLU A 34 11.86 6.05 3.07
C GLU A 34 10.36 5.73 2.88
N THR A 35 9.62 5.60 3.97
CA THR A 35 8.17 5.37 3.92
C THR A 35 7.46 6.54 3.24
N GLY A 36 7.85 7.78 3.57
CA GLY A 36 7.35 9.00 2.94
C GLY A 36 7.68 9.07 1.45
N ALA A 37 8.93 8.75 1.07
CA ALA A 37 9.34 8.71 -0.34
C ALA A 37 8.57 7.65 -1.14
N ARG A 38 8.37 6.45 -0.58
CA ARG A 38 7.56 5.40 -1.20
C ARG A 38 6.07 5.78 -1.28
N ALA A 39 5.54 6.44 -0.25
CA ALA A 39 4.16 6.91 -0.24
C ALA A 39 3.95 8.01 -1.29
N GLY A 40 4.86 9.00 -1.36
CA GLY A 40 4.83 10.06 -2.37
C GLY A 40 4.98 9.53 -3.80
N SER A 41 5.83 8.52 -4.01
CA SER A 41 5.95 7.86 -5.32
C SER A 41 4.68 7.10 -5.73
N ARG A 42 3.94 6.54 -4.77
CA ARG A 42 2.72 5.75 -5.04
C ARG A 42 1.45 6.59 -5.17
N TYR A 43 1.32 7.60 -4.33
CA TYR A 43 0.08 8.38 -4.18
C TYR A 43 0.22 9.82 -4.69
N GLY A 44 1.42 10.23 -5.11
CA GLY A 44 1.71 11.63 -5.41
C GLY A 44 1.81 12.47 -4.14
N PHE A 45 2.07 13.77 -4.32
CA PHE A 45 2.06 14.76 -3.25
C PHE A 45 0.60 15.19 -3.03
N ILE A 46 0.04 14.94 -1.84
CA ILE A 46 -1.20 15.59 -1.44
C ILE A 46 -0.79 16.94 -0.83
N VAL A 47 -0.79 17.98 -1.65
CA VAL A 47 -0.70 19.37 -1.19
C VAL A 47 -2.12 19.82 -0.89
N ASN A 48 -2.40 20.16 0.36
CA ASN A 48 -3.53 21.00 0.75
C ASN A 48 -2.95 22.20 1.51
#